data_AF-A0A4Q9VNY0-F1
#
_entry.id   AF-A0A4Q9VNY0-F1
#
_cell.length_a   1.000
_cell.length_b   1.000
_cell.length_c   1.000
_cell.angle_alpha   90.00
_cell.angle_beta   90.00
_cell.angle_gamma   90.00
#
_symmetry.space_group_name_H-M   'P 1'
#
loop_
_entity.id
_entity.type
_entity.pdbx_description
1 polymer ?
#
loop_
_entity_poly.entity_id
_entity_poly.type
_entity_poly.pdbx_seq_one_letter_code
_entity_poly.pdbx_strand_id
1 'polypeptide(L)'
;MCRRPLPPRGGETERGGLGLSPRAALEDAAPSPPPCPSPSRGEGTRWQRRAPERISISLRGPSGGIHRAGASTPPTRRDGNGDARPFLSPGGRDASVRRPASGATGTCDVIISRICGGLGNQMFQYAVGRRLAQATGEPYRLDLTEMATYRVHRYGLDQFAIAVPTATPDELPPPIPKPWSLAALRAALGPRRGTPMPRIVERTFRFEPAVLAHTGPGHLTGFWQSERYFAESAATIRADFRLAAPLDAARAATLAQIEASTSVSVHVRRGDYVTNPAANAIHGTCSPEWYEAAIARAVEGLADPVIFVFSDDPAWVRANLRLPAGTVFVDPRPDGRDAADMTLMAAAEAHVIANSTFSWWAAWLDPRPDARVVAPARWFAGADHDTSDLIPARWLRL
;
A
#
# COMPACT_ATOMS: atom_id res chain seq x y z
N MET A 1 29.57 1.10 -24.01
CA MET A 1 30.87 0.41 -24.21
C MET A 1 30.96 -0.76 -23.24
N CYS A 2 31.90 -1.68 -23.46
CA CYS A 2 32.09 -3.01 -22.84
C CYS A 2 31.23 -4.14 -23.44
N ARG A 3 31.80 -4.70 -24.53
CA ARG A 3 31.41 -5.95 -25.21
C ARG A 3 31.83 -7.17 -24.36
N ARG A 4 31.03 -8.24 -24.40
CA ARG A 4 31.47 -9.62 -24.07
C ARG A 4 31.43 -10.47 -25.35
N PRO A 5 32.36 -11.43 -25.54
CA PRO A 5 32.52 -12.18 -26.78
C PRO A 5 31.66 -13.46 -26.83
N LEU A 6 31.24 -13.83 -28.04
CA LEU A 6 30.60 -15.10 -28.39
C LEU A 6 31.67 -16.21 -28.57
N PRO A 7 31.39 -17.46 -28.21
CA PRO A 7 32.19 -18.62 -28.63
C PRO A 7 31.71 -19.18 -29.98
N PRO A 8 32.55 -19.96 -30.71
CA PRO A 8 32.32 -20.34 -32.09
C PRO A 8 31.42 -21.57 -32.26
N ARG A 9 30.84 -21.69 -33.46
CA ARG A 9 30.12 -22.85 -33.97
C ARG A 9 31.08 -23.83 -34.66
N GLY A 10 30.88 -25.13 -34.44
CA GLY A 10 31.24 -26.27 -35.32
C GLY A 10 30.21 -27.37 -35.04
N GLY A 11 29.44 -27.86 -36.02
CA GLY A 11 29.80 -28.92 -36.98
C GLY A 11 29.37 -30.29 -36.39
N GLU A 12 28.20 -30.83 -36.74
CA GLU A 12 28.01 -32.04 -37.59
C GLU A 12 28.78 -33.28 -37.07
N THR A 13 28.22 -34.46 -36.76
CA THR A 13 27.31 -35.34 -37.52
C THR A 13 26.76 -36.51 -36.67
N GLU A 14 25.61 -37.05 -37.12
CA GLU A 14 25.18 -38.47 -37.19
C GLU A 14 24.81 -39.37 -35.98
N ARG A 15 23.62 -40.00 -36.14
CA ARG A 15 23.13 -41.37 -35.79
C ARG A 15 23.25 -41.81 -34.32
N GLY A 16 22.21 -42.24 -33.61
CA GLY A 16 21.07 -43.11 -33.95
C GLY A 16 21.11 -44.30 -32.97
N GLY A 17 20.04 -44.56 -32.19
CA GLY A 17 19.99 -45.75 -31.34
C GLY A 17 19.03 -45.65 -30.15
N LEU A 18 18.00 -46.50 -30.20
CA LEU A 18 16.97 -46.76 -29.18
C LEU A 18 17.54 -47.38 -27.90
N GLY A 19 16.88 -47.18 -26.76
CA GLY A 19 16.95 -48.15 -25.65
C GLY A 19 16.81 -47.61 -24.22
N LEU A 20 15.61 -47.74 -23.67
CA LEU A 20 15.29 -48.24 -22.32
C LEU A 20 15.94 -47.59 -21.07
N SER A 21 15.07 -47.03 -20.22
CA SER A 21 15.25 -46.86 -18.76
C SER A 21 15.37 -48.24 -18.07
N PRO A 22 15.95 -48.40 -16.85
CA PRO A 22 15.47 -47.72 -15.63
C PRO A 22 16.51 -47.36 -14.53
N ARG A 23 16.08 -46.45 -13.65
CA ARG A 23 16.41 -46.28 -12.20
C ARG A 23 17.80 -46.71 -11.70
N ALA A 24 18.55 -45.73 -11.19
CA ALA A 24 19.36 -45.88 -9.98
C ALA A 24 19.46 -44.54 -9.25
N ALA A 25 19.28 -44.61 -7.92
CA ALA A 25 19.47 -43.52 -6.99
C ALA A 25 20.94 -43.11 -6.93
N LEU A 26 21.19 -41.80 -6.83
CA LEU A 26 22.47 -41.25 -6.39
C LEU A 26 22.16 -40.07 -5.47
N GLU A 27 22.47 -40.30 -4.19
CA GLU A 27 22.87 -39.26 -3.26
C GLU A 27 23.98 -38.44 -3.92
N ASP A 28 23.88 -37.12 -3.88
CA ASP A 28 25.06 -36.30 -4.13
C ASP A 28 25.11 -35.13 -3.16
N ALA A 29 26.27 -35.07 -2.51
CA ALA A 29 26.62 -34.18 -1.42
C ALA A 29 26.74 -32.75 -1.93
N ALA A 30 26.22 -31.81 -1.14
CA ALA A 30 26.44 -30.38 -1.36
C ALA A 30 27.93 -30.04 -1.22
N PRO A 31 28.54 -29.27 -2.13
CA PRO A 31 29.89 -28.77 -1.94
C PRO A 31 29.91 -27.65 -0.90
N SER A 32 30.78 -27.79 0.09
CA SER A 32 31.10 -26.79 1.11
C SER A 32 31.54 -25.45 0.48
N PRO A 33 31.12 -24.30 1.03
CA PRO A 33 31.57 -22.99 0.56
C PRO A 33 33.03 -22.69 0.99
N PRO A 34 33.79 -21.92 0.19
CA PRO A 34 35.16 -21.52 0.54
C PRO A 34 35.18 -20.49 1.70
N PRO A 35 36.27 -20.42 2.48
CA PRO A 35 36.34 -19.59 3.67
C PRO A 35 36.44 -18.09 3.36
N CYS A 36 35.72 -17.28 4.13
CA CYS A 36 35.85 -15.82 4.16
C CYS A 36 37.23 -15.38 4.69
N PRO A 37 37.81 -14.29 4.16
CA PRO A 37 39.00 -13.68 4.75
C PRO A 37 38.64 -12.81 5.96
N SER A 38 39.40 -12.99 7.04
CA SER A 38 39.37 -12.23 8.29
C SER A 38 39.81 -10.77 8.10
N PRO A 39 39.36 -9.84 8.97
CA PRO A 39 39.59 -8.41 8.79
C PRO A 39 41.01 -7.98 9.19
N SER A 40 41.62 -7.13 8.36
CA SER A 40 42.84 -6.41 8.70
C SER A 40 42.55 -5.26 9.68
N ARG A 41 43.46 -5.14 10.65
CA ARG A 41 43.51 -4.09 11.67
C ARG A 41 43.73 -2.72 11.03
N GLY A 42 42.99 -1.73 11.50
CA GLY A 42 43.17 -0.31 11.15
C GLY A 42 42.71 0.58 12.30
N GLU A 43 43.68 0.91 13.14
CA GLU A 43 43.89 2.11 13.97
C GLU A 43 42.69 2.92 14.49
N GLY A 44 42.66 3.04 15.82
CA GLY A 44 41.67 3.80 16.55
C GLY A 44 41.86 5.31 16.48
N THR A 45 40.73 6.02 16.49
CA THR A 45 40.65 7.41 16.95
C THR A 45 39.61 7.51 18.05
N ARG A 46 40.13 7.88 19.22
CA ARG A 46 39.47 8.06 20.51
C ARG A 46 38.60 9.31 20.46
N TRP A 47 37.28 9.17 20.36
CA TRP A 47 36.34 10.25 20.62
C TRP A 47 35.92 10.22 22.10
N GLN A 48 36.48 11.15 22.88
CA GLN A 48 36.09 11.40 24.27
C GLN A 48 34.67 11.97 24.30
N ARG A 49 33.81 11.34 25.10
CA ARG A 49 32.46 11.81 25.45
C ARG A 49 32.59 13.10 26.28
N ARG A 50 32.04 14.21 25.79
CA ARG A 50 31.64 15.35 26.64
C ARG A 50 30.20 15.14 27.10
N ALA A 51 30.00 15.25 28.41
CA ALA A 51 28.68 15.25 29.03
C ALA A 51 27.92 16.55 28.68
N PRO A 52 26.59 16.54 28.49
CA PRO A 52 25.82 17.76 28.36
C PRO A 52 25.53 18.38 29.73
N GLU A 53 25.85 19.66 29.85
CA GLU A 53 25.52 20.53 30.98
C GLU A 53 24.01 20.68 31.15
N ARG A 54 23.58 20.71 32.41
CA ARG A 54 22.20 20.96 32.84
C ARG A 54 21.85 22.42 32.56
N ILE A 55 20.94 22.66 31.62
CA ILE A 55 20.25 23.94 31.50
C ILE A 55 18.95 23.85 32.31
N SER A 56 18.90 24.61 33.39
CA SER A 56 17.70 24.83 34.20
C SER A 56 16.89 25.97 33.60
N ILE A 57 15.65 25.71 33.19
CA ILE A 57 14.73 26.73 32.71
C ILE A 57 13.72 27.02 33.82
N SER A 58 13.79 28.25 34.34
CA SER A 58 12.89 28.83 35.34
C SER A 58 11.54 29.16 34.70
N LEU A 59 10.47 28.50 35.17
CA LEU A 59 9.09 28.88 34.88
C LEU A 59 8.69 30.11 35.72
N ARG A 60 8.27 31.19 35.06
CA ARG A 60 7.43 32.24 35.64
C ARG A 60 6.23 32.46 34.73
N GLY A 61 5.04 32.11 35.22
CA GLY A 61 3.78 32.57 34.66
C GLY A 61 3.51 34.04 35.01
N PRO A 62 2.46 34.61 34.42
CA PRO A 62 1.45 35.18 35.29
C PRO A 62 0.01 34.84 34.89
N SER A 63 -0.75 34.78 35.96
CA SER A 63 -2.20 34.69 36.15
C SER A 63 -3.03 35.82 35.53
N GLY A 64 -4.26 35.48 35.15
CA GLY A 64 -5.41 36.36 34.89
C GLY A 64 -6.39 35.59 34.01
N GLY A 65 -7.69 35.43 34.27
CA GLY A 65 -8.62 36.14 35.12
C GLY A 65 -9.97 36.13 34.40
N ILE A 66 -10.82 35.16 34.76
CA ILE A 66 -12.30 35.08 34.71
C ILE A 66 -13.07 36.05 33.77
N HIS A 67 -13.89 35.49 32.88
CA HIS A 67 -15.28 35.96 32.69
C HIS A 67 -16.21 34.82 32.20
N ARG A 68 -17.25 34.54 33.00
CA ARG A 68 -18.43 33.73 32.68
C ARG A 68 -19.56 34.65 32.22
N ALA A 69 -20.24 34.28 31.14
CA ALA A 69 -21.63 34.58 30.79
C ALA A 69 -21.93 33.73 29.54
N GLY A 70 -23.08 33.13 29.29
CA GLY A 70 -24.39 33.06 29.94
C GLY A 70 -25.23 32.15 29.01
N ALA A 71 -26.07 31.32 29.60
CA ALA A 71 -26.94 30.39 28.88
C ALA A 71 -28.05 31.13 28.10
N SER A 72 -28.48 30.57 26.98
CA SER A 72 -29.84 30.75 26.48
C SER A 72 -30.18 29.72 25.39
N THR A 73 -30.97 28.73 25.78
CA THR A 73 -31.78 27.88 24.90
C THR A 73 -33.15 28.52 24.73
N PRO A 74 -33.81 28.39 23.57
CA PRO A 74 -35.27 28.41 23.51
C PRO A 74 -35.85 27.18 22.78
N PRO A 75 -37.19 26.95 22.87
CA PRO A 75 -37.72 25.63 23.18
C PRO A 75 -38.34 24.88 22.00
N THR A 76 -38.65 23.63 22.32
CA THR A 76 -39.49 22.64 21.64
C THR A 76 -40.89 23.16 21.30
N ARG A 77 -41.42 22.71 20.15
CA ARG A 77 -42.87 22.56 19.91
C ARG A 77 -43.14 21.17 19.34
N ARG A 78 -44.00 20.44 20.07
CA ARG A 78 -44.74 19.26 19.62
C ARG A 78 -46.08 19.72 19.01
N ASP A 79 -46.79 18.72 18.49
CA ASP A 79 -48.18 18.67 18.00
C ASP A 79 -48.24 18.75 16.48
N GLY A 80 -48.86 17.83 15.74
CA GLY A 80 -49.69 16.67 16.05
C GLY A 80 -50.20 16.13 14.70
N ASN A 81 -50.20 14.81 14.51
CA ASN A 81 -51.36 13.96 14.22
C ASN A 81 -52.08 14.16 12.86
N GLY A 82 -52.35 13.05 12.17
CA GLY A 82 -53.54 12.94 11.30
C GLY A 82 -53.32 12.44 9.87
N ASP A 83 -53.57 11.14 9.70
CA ASP A 83 -54.37 10.53 8.63
C ASP A 83 -53.92 10.50 7.15
N ALA A 84 -53.42 9.31 6.82
CA ALA A 84 -53.83 8.43 5.71
C ALA A 84 -55.12 8.80 4.93
N ARG A 85 -55.06 8.88 3.59
CA ARG A 85 -55.25 7.82 2.57
C ARG A 85 -55.52 8.46 1.17
N PRO A 86 -55.82 7.75 0.06
CA PRO A 86 -55.09 7.94 -1.20
C PRO A 86 -55.98 8.60 -2.27
N PHE A 87 -55.40 9.28 -3.25
CA PHE A 87 -56.18 9.68 -4.43
C PHE A 87 -55.40 9.49 -5.72
N LEU A 88 -55.83 8.43 -6.42
CA LEU A 88 -55.96 8.22 -7.86
C LEU A 88 -55.32 9.25 -8.80
N SER A 89 -54.45 8.74 -9.68
CA SER A 89 -54.12 9.33 -10.98
C SER A 89 -55.38 9.55 -11.84
N PRO A 90 -55.34 10.47 -12.80
CA PRO A 90 -55.14 9.99 -14.18
C PRO A 90 -54.34 10.95 -15.09
N GLY A 91 -53.75 10.35 -16.14
CA GLY A 91 -53.77 10.99 -17.46
C GLY A 91 -52.50 11.67 -17.96
N GLY A 92 -51.63 10.86 -18.55
CA GLY A 92 -50.96 11.08 -19.84
C GLY A 92 -50.50 12.47 -20.28
N ARG A 93 -49.20 12.58 -20.59
CA ARG A 93 -48.80 12.98 -21.94
C ARG A 93 -47.38 12.51 -22.29
N ASP A 94 -47.36 11.93 -23.47
CA ASP A 94 -46.27 11.43 -24.29
C ASP A 94 -45.10 12.43 -24.38
N ALA A 95 -43.91 11.99 -23.97
CA ALA A 95 -42.64 12.63 -24.31
C ALA A 95 -41.69 11.51 -24.76
N SER A 96 -41.74 11.24 -26.05
CA SER A 96 -40.78 10.42 -26.78
C SER A 96 -39.35 10.89 -26.48
N VAL A 97 -38.69 10.18 -25.56
CA VAL A 97 -37.24 10.30 -25.36
C VAL A 97 -36.58 9.74 -26.60
N ARG A 98 -36.18 10.64 -27.51
CA ARG A 98 -35.24 10.32 -28.59
C ARG A 98 -33.97 9.77 -27.96
N ARG A 99 -33.77 8.45 -28.03
CA ARG A 99 -32.43 7.85 -27.94
C ARG A 99 -31.62 8.41 -29.12
N PRO A 100 -30.45 9.03 -28.91
CA PRO A 100 -29.54 9.21 -30.00
C PRO A 100 -29.08 7.82 -30.45
N ALA A 101 -29.24 7.56 -31.73
CA ALA A 101 -28.71 6.39 -32.41
C ALA A 101 -27.17 6.36 -32.29
N SER A 102 -26.65 5.15 -32.20
CA SER A 102 -25.23 4.80 -32.29
C SER A 102 -24.56 5.43 -33.51
N GLY A 103 -23.42 6.07 -33.32
CA GLY A 103 -22.65 6.62 -34.45
C GLY A 103 -21.44 7.46 -34.07
N ALA A 104 -20.58 7.01 -33.15
CA ALA A 104 -19.19 7.44 -33.06
C ALA A 104 -18.39 6.41 -32.27
N THR A 105 -17.43 5.74 -32.90
CA THR A 105 -16.33 5.06 -32.20
C THR A 105 -15.40 6.15 -31.65
N GLY A 106 -15.89 6.94 -30.71
CA GLY A 106 -15.08 7.83 -29.89
C GLY A 106 -14.58 7.01 -28.70
N THR A 107 -13.27 6.81 -28.62
CA THR A 107 -12.64 6.32 -27.40
C THR A 107 -13.07 7.24 -26.26
N CYS A 108 -13.89 6.72 -25.35
CA CYS A 108 -14.26 7.43 -24.14
C CYS A 108 -12.97 7.76 -23.39
N ASP A 109 -12.88 8.98 -22.88
CA ASP A 109 -11.79 9.35 -21.99
C ASP A 109 -11.82 8.38 -20.80
N VAL A 110 -10.64 7.88 -20.38
CA VAL A 110 -10.54 6.81 -19.38
C VAL A 110 -9.28 7.00 -18.55
N ILE A 111 -9.42 6.84 -17.23
CA ILE A 111 -8.30 6.78 -16.32
C ILE A 111 -7.91 5.31 -16.12
N ILE A 112 -6.64 5.00 -16.30
CA ILE A 112 -6.10 3.65 -16.14
C ILE A 112 -4.94 3.68 -15.15
N SER A 113 -4.98 2.87 -14.09
CA SER A 113 -3.82 2.65 -13.22
C SER A 113 -3.10 1.36 -13.58
N ARG A 114 -1.79 1.43 -13.83
CA ARG A 114 -0.91 0.26 -13.82
C ARG A 114 -0.79 -0.28 -12.40
N ILE A 115 -1.11 -1.56 -12.23
CA ILE A 115 -1.02 -2.25 -10.95
C ILE A 115 0.22 -3.15 -10.92
N CYS A 116 1.05 -3.02 -9.87
CA CYS A 116 2.19 -3.89 -9.62
C CYS A 116 2.71 -3.85 -8.18
N GLY A 117 3.48 -4.88 -7.79
CA GLY A 117 4.08 -4.98 -6.46
C GLY A 117 3.16 -5.64 -5.43
N GLY A 118 3.51 -5.50 -4.14
CA GLY A 118 2.72 -6.04 -3.04
C GLY A 118 1.40 -5.30 -2.83
N LEU A 119 0.48 -5.89 -2.04
CA LEU A 119 -0.88 -5.37 -1.85
C LEU A 119 -0.92 -3.88 -1.49
N GLY A 120 -0.08 -3.41 -0.56
CA GLY A 120 -0.04 -1.99 -0.20
C GLY A 120 0.34 -1.05 -1.35
N ASN A 121 1.22 -1.47 -2.26
CA ASN A 121 1.56 -0.70 -3.46
C ASN A 121 0.40 -0.68 -4.45
N GLN A 122 -0.26 -1.83 -4.64
CA GLN A 122 -1.45 -1.94 -5.49
C GLN A 122 -2.56 -0.99 -5.00
N MET A 123 -2.73 -0.86 -3.68
CA MET A 123 -3.72 0.04 -3.07
C MET A 123 -3.42 1.53 -3.32
N PHE A 124 -2.16 1.95 -3.27
CA PHE A 124 -1.78 3.33 -3.64
C PHE A 124 -2.05 3.63 -5.12
N GLN A 125 -1.66 2.70 -6.00
CA GLN A 125 -1.90 2.80 -7.44
C GLN A 125 -3.39 2.88 -7.78
N TYR A 126 -4.20 2.10 -7.05
CA TYR A 126 -5.65 2.18 -7.12
C TYR A 126 -6.16 3.55 -6.67
N ALA A 127 -5.76 4.00 -5.47
CA ALA A 127 -6.34 5.16 -4.82
C ALA A 127 -6.17 6.47 -5.61
N VAL A 128 -5.01 6.70 -6.23
CA VAL A 128 -4.79 7.88 -7.07
C VAL A 128 -5.69 7.88 -8.32
N GLY A 129 -5.79 6.74 -9.01
CA GLY A 129 -6.62 6.62 -10.21
C GLY A 129 -8.10 6.72 -9.88
N ARG A 130 -8.51 6.11 -8.76
CA ARG A 130 -9.88 6.18 -8.24
C ARG A 130 -10.28 7.61 -7.88
N ARG A 131 -9.40 8.38 -7.23
CA ARG A 131 -9.62 9.80 -6.94
C ARG A 131 -9.71 10.64 -8.21
N LEU A 132 -8.85 10.39 -9.20
CA LEU A 132 -8.90 11.12 -10.48
C LEU A 132 -10.21 10.87 -11.21
N ALA A 133 -10.58 9.60 -11.39
CA ALA A 133 -11.84 9.21 -12.03
C ALA A 133 -13.06 9.80 -11.31
N GLN A 134 -13.06 9.84 -9.96
CA GLN A 134 -14.15 10.46 -9.21
C GLN A 134 -14.26 11.96 -9.49
N ALA A 135 -13.15 12.70 -9.59
CA ALA A 135 -13.18 14.14 -9.79
C ALA A 135 -13.46 14.56 -11.23
N THR A 136 -13.07 13.75 -12.21
CA THR A 136 -13.31 14.04 -13.63
C THR A 136 -14.62 13.45 -14.14
N GLY A 137 -15.20 12.47 -13.44
CA GLY A 137 -16.36 11.71 -13.91
C GLY A 137 -16.01 10.64 -14.96
N GLU A 138 -14.72 10.44 -15.23
CA GLU A 138 -14.26 9.49 -16.24
C GLU A 138 -14.37 8.04 -15.75
N PRO A 139 -14.62 7.08 -16.65
CA PRO A 139 -14.43 5.67 -16.38
C PRO A 139 -13.04 5.35 -15.79
N TYR A 140 -13.00 4.41 -14.85
CA TYR A 140 -11.77 3.93 -14.24
C TYR A 140 -11.52 2.46 -14.60
N ARG A 141 -10.28 2.14 -14.95
CA ARG A 141 -9.83 0.78 -15.29
C ARG A 141 -8.50 0.44 -14.60
N LEU A 142 -8.24 -0.86 -14.44
CA LEU A 142 -6.95 -1.36 -13.95
C LEU A 142 -6.16 -2.02 -15.07
N ASP A 143 -4.90 -1.64 -15.25
CA ASP A 143 -3.95 -2.35 -16.11
C ASP A 143 -3.20 -3.40 -15.29
N LEU A 144 -3.56 -4.67 -15.49
CA LEU A 144 -3.00 -5.84 -14.82
C LEU A 144 -1.92 -6.55 -15.66
N THR A 145 -1.48 -5.96 -16.78
CA THR A 145 -0.54 -6.59 -17.72
C THR A 145 0.74 -7.03 -17.03
N GLU A 146 1.27 -6.21 -16.14
CA GLU A 146 2.48 -6.56 -15.39
C GLU A 146 2.22 -7.66 -14.35
N MET A 147 1.11 -7.59 -13.62
CA MET A 147 0.75 -8.62 -12.63
C MET A 147 0.65 -10.01 -13.22
N ALA A 148 0.27 -10.16 -14.50
CA ALA A 148 0.26 -11.45 -15.18
C ALA A 148 1.65 -12.13 -15.23
N THR A 149 2.71 -11.35 -15.25
CA THR A 149 4.10 -11.84 -15.30
C THR A 149 4.86 -11.68 -13.99
N TYR A 150 4.34 -10.89 -13.05
CA TYR A 150 4.94 -10.67 -11.75
C TYR A 150 4.87 -11.95 -10.91
N ARG A 151 5.98 -12.32 -10.25
CA ARG A 151 6.11 -13.59 -9.51
C ARG A 151 6.33 -13.42 -8.01
N VAL A 152 6.64 -12.20 -7.56
CA VAL A 152 6.98 -11.92 -6.16
C VAL A 152 5.72 -11.76 -5.31
N HIS A 153 4.72 -11.04 -5.83
CA HIS A 153 3.44 -10.84 -5.18
C HIS A 153 2.30 -11.15 -6.13
N ARG A 154 1.20 -11.64 -5.58
CA ARG A 154 -0.05 -11.88 -6.30
C ARG A 154 -0.89 -10.60 -6.39
N TYR A 155 -1.82 -10.58 -7.34
CA TYR A 155 -2.86 -9.56 -7.36
C TYR A 155 -3.73 -9.74 -6.11
N GLY A 156 -4.01 -8.65 -5.39
CA GLY A 156 -4.75 -8.73 -4.13
C GLY A 156 -5.87 -7.71 -3.98
N LEU A 157 -6.08 -6.82 -4.95
CA LEU A 157 -7.22 -5.89 -4.92
C LEU A 157 -8.57 -6.60 -5.10
N ASP A 158 -8.58 -7.82 -5.64
CA ASP A 158 -9.76 -8.70 -5.71
C ASP A 158 -10.27 -9.18 -4.36
N GLN A 159 -9.49 -9.02 -3.29
CA GLN A 159 -9.94 -9.30 -1.92
C GLN A 159 -10.86 -8.20 -1.36
N PHE A 160 -10.93 -7.04 -2.02
CA PHE A 160 -11.75 -5.90 -1.63
C PHE A 160 -12.99 -5.77 -2.52
N ALA A 161 -13.99 -5.04 -2.04
CA ALA A 161 -15.27 -4.75 -2.70
C ALA A 161 -15.12 -3.74 -3.86
N ILE A 162 -14.05 -3.89 -4.65
CA ILE A 162 -13.70 -3.02 -5.76
C ILE A 162 -14.44 -3.51 -7.02
N ALA A 163 -15.40 -2.70 -7.49
CA ALA A 163 -16.13 -2.93 -8.73
C ALA A 163 -15.47 -2.24 -9.94
N VAL A 164 -14.12 -2.24 -10.00
CA VAL A 164 -13.37 -1.60 -11.08
C VAL A 164 -12.88 -2.65 -12.08
N PRO A 165 -13.30 -2.56 -13.35
CA PRO A 165 -12.92 -3.53 -14.36
C PRO A 165 -11.48 -3.36 -14.87
N THR A 166 -10.91 -4.45 -15.38
CA THR A 166 -9.60 -4.45 -16.04
C THR A 166 -9.67 -3.74 -17.40
N ALA A 167 -8.61 -3.04 -17.76
CA ALA A 167 -8.42 -2.46 -19.09
C ALA A 167 -8.21 -3.55 -20.14
N THR A 168 -8.84 -3.39 -21.29
CA THR A 168 -8.61 -4.23 -22.47
C THR A 168 -7.31 -3.83 -23.18
N PRO A 169 -6.65 -4.74 -23.93
CA PRO A 169 -5.42 -4.42 -24.64
C PRO A 169 -5.54 -3.21 -25.60
N ASP A 170 -6.71 -2.97 -26.17
CA ASP A 170 -6.98 -1.87 -27.09
C ASP A 170 -7.13 -0.51 -26.38
N GLU A 171 -7.42 -0.53 -25.07
CA GLU A 171 -7.45 0.68 -24.23
C GLU A 171 -6.05 1.07 -23.75
N LEU A 172 -5.06 0.17 -23.80
CA LEU A 172 -3.74 0.43 -23.26
C LEU A 172 -2.87 1.27 -24.21
N PRO A 173 -2.03 2.19 -23.68
CA PRO A 173 -1.07 2.89 -24.50
C PRO A 173 -0.07 1.89 -25.09
N PRO A 174 0.34 2.05 -26.37
CA PRO A 174 1.26 1.12 -27.01
C PRO A 174 2.56 1.02 -26.19
N PRO A 175 3.19 -0.16 -26.13
CA PRO A 175 4.44 -0.33 -25.42
C PRO A 175 5.49 0.63 -25.99
N ILE A 176 6.31 1.20 -25.11
CA ILE A 176 7.38 2.12 -25.53
C ILE A 176 8.33 1.34 -26.45
N PRO A 177 8.43 1.70 -27.74
CA PRO A 177 9.25 0.95 -28.67
C PRO A 177 10.71 1.01 -28.24
N LYS A 178 11.42 -0.13 -28.30
CA LYS A 178 12.88 -0.10 -28.19
C LYS A 178 13.42 0.71 -29.38
N PRO A 179 14.40 1.62 -29.19
CA PRO A 179 14.82 2.56 -30.22
C PRO A 179 15.37 1.89 -31.49
N TRP A 180 15.78 0.63 -31.41
CA TRP A 180 16.32 -0.18 -32.50
C TRP A 180 15.31 -1.16 -33.12
N SER A 181 14.03 -1.13 -32.73
CA SER A 181 13.03 -2.11 -33.17
C SER A 181 12.27 -1.66 -34.43
N LEU A 182 11.94 -2.61 -35.31
CA LEU A 182 11.01 -2.41 -36.43
C LEU A 182 9.63 -1.90 -35.98
N ALA A 183 9.26 -2.13 -34.72
CA ALA A 183 8.05 -1.60 -34.11
C ALA A 183 8.08 -0.07 -33.94
N ALA A 184 9.25 0.52 -33.67
CA ALA A 184 9.42 1.98 -33.60
C ALA A 184 9.17 2.63 -34.98
N LEU A 185 9.68 2.02 -36.05
CA LEU A 185 9.49 2.47 -37.42
C LEU A 185 8.03 2.33 -37.87
N ARG A 186 7.36 1.22 -37.51
CA ARG A 186 5.93 1.01 -37.78
C ARG A 186 5.03 1.95 -36.98
N ALA A 187 5.35 2.24 -35.72
CA ALA A 187 4.61 3.19 -34.90
C ALA A 187 4.70 4.64 -35.42
N ALA A 188 5.83 4.99 -36.07
CA ALA A 188 6.01 6.30 -36.71
C ALA A 188 5.25 6.45 -38.04
N LEU A 189 4.95 5.35 -38.73
CA LEU A 189 4.38 5.34 -40.09
C LEU A 189 2.92 4.85 -40.15
N GLY A 190 2.40 4.25 -39.09
CA GLY A 190 1.03 3.73 -39.02
C GLY A 190 -0.02 4.80 -38.70
N PRO A 191 -1.27 4.64 -39.15
CA PRO A 191 -2.35 5.56 -38.80
C PRO A 191 -2.59 5.54 -37.28
N ARG A 192 -2.54 6.72 -36.64
CA ARG A 192 -2.91 6.88 -35.22
C ARG A 192 -4.42 6.70 -35.09
N ARG A 193 -4.87 5.50 -34.72
CA ARG A 193 -6.26 5.22 -34.38
C ARG A 193 -6.45 5.40 -32.87
N GLY A 194 -7.43 6.21 -32.46
CA GLY A 194 -7.80 6.48 -31.05
C GLY A 194 -7.29 7.82 -30.50
N THR A 195 -7.95 8.33 -29.45
CA THR A 195 -7.43 9.47 -28.67
C THR A 195 -6.07 9.06 -28.09
N PRO A 196 -5.01 9.88 -28.21
CA PRO A 196 -3.72 9.54 -27.61
C PRO A 196 -3.89 9.43 -26.09
N MET A 197 -3.64 8.24 -25.53
CA MET A 197 -3.64 8.04 -24.08
C MET A 197 -2.30 8.52 -23.50
N PRO A 198 -2.28 9.65 -22.76
CA PRO A 198 -1.04 10.15 -22.18
C PRO A 198 -0.58 9.24 -21.05
N ARG A 199 0.73 9.00 -20.97
CA ARG A 199 1.35 8.30 -19.84
C ARG A 199 1.72 9.32 -18.76
N ILE A 200 1.10 9.19 -17.59
CA ILE A 200 1.38 9.99 -16.40
C ILE A 200 2.31 9.15 -15.54
N VAL A 201 3.61 9.48 -15.55
CA VAL A 201 4.64 8.69 -14.88
C VAL A 201 5.08 9.41 -13.61
N GLU A 202 5.08 8.71 -12.49
CA GLU A 202 5.64 9.20 -11.23
C GLU A 202 7.13 9.46 -11.40
N ARG A 203 7.56 10.71 -11.19
CA ARG A 203 8.96 11.12 -11.43
C ARG A 203 9.76 11.09 -10.15
N THR A 204 9.11 11.39 -9.04
CA THR A 204 9.71 11.48 -7.72
C THR A 204 8.83 10.82 -6.67
N PHE A 205 9.37 10.53 -5.50
CA PHE A 205 8.61 9.99 -4.38
C PHE A 205 7.77 11.06 -3.65
N ARG A 206 7.94 12.34 -4.00
CA ARG A 206 7.16 13.45 -3.46
C ARG A 206 5.78 13.52 -4.10
N PHE A 207 4.87 14.18 -3.40
CA PHE A 207 3.59 14.54 -3.96
C PHE A 207 3.77 15.58 -5.09
N GLU A 208 3.18 15.29 -6.25
CA GLU A 208 3.18 16.15 -7.43
C GLU A 208 1.74 16.68 -7.68
N PRO A 209 1.42 17.93 -7.29
CA PRO A 209 0.07 18.49 -7.43
C PRO A 209 -0.47 18.45 -8.87
N ALA A 210 0.43 18.54 -9.86
CA ALA A 210 0.08 18.49 -11.28
C ALA A 210 -0.63 17.18 -11.68
N VAL A 211 -0.41 16.08 -10.96
CA VAL A 211 -1.11 14.81 -11.17
C VAL A 211 -2.61 14.97 -10.88
N LEU A 212 -2.97 15.70 -9.81
CA LEU A 212 -4.37 15.95 -9.44
C LEU A 212 -5.06 16.96 -10.36
N ALA A 213 -4.29 17.79 -11.05
CA ALA A 213 -4.79 18.73 -12.05
C ALA A 213 -5.04 18.08 -13.42
N HIS A 214 -4.72 16.79 -13.59
CA HIS A 214 -4.93 16.08 -14.85
C HIS A 214 -6.42 15.93 -15.14
N THR A 215 -6.84 16.44 -16.30
CA THR A 215 -8.20 16.33 -16.83
C THR A 215 -8.18 15.56 -18.14
N GLY A 216 -9.06 14.57 -18.30
CA GLY A 216 -9.15 13.71 -19.48
C GLY A 216 -8.45 12.35 -19.32
N PRO A 217 -8.20 11.62 -20.42
CA PRO A 217 -7.71 10.25 -20.36
C PRO A 217 -6.28 10.20 -19.85
N GLY A 218 -5.88 9.11 -19.20
CA GLY A 218 -4.53 8.97 -18.68
C GLY A 218 -4.19 7.58 -18.18
N HIS A 219 -2.97 7.14 -18.49
CA HIS A 219 -2.39 5.90 -17.95
C HIS A 219 -1.35 6.25 -16.88
N LEU A 220 -1.70 5.96 -15.62
CA LEU A 220 -0.89 6.23 -14.43
C LEU A 220 0.12 5.11 -14.23
N THR A 221 1.41 5.46 -14.22
CA THR A 221 2.54 4.55 -14.00
C THR A 221 3.41 5.07 -12.86
N GLY A 222 3.35 4.41 -11.71
CA GLY A 222 4.06 4.82 -10.49
C GLY A 222 3.62 3.99 -9.29
N PHE A 223 4.17 4.27 -8.11
CA PHE A 223 3.66 3.76 -6.84
C PHE A 223 2.75 4.74 -6.12
N TRP A 224 2.91 6.04 -6.31
CA TRP A 224 1.99 7.09 -5.83
C TRP A 224 1.80 7.07 -4.31
N GLN A 225 2.89 6.84 -3.58
CA GLN A 225 2.87 6.57 -2.13
C GLN A 225 2.75 7.86 -1.31
N SER A 226 1.61 8.55 -1.43
CA SER A 226 1.26 9.69 -0.59
C SER A 226 -0.25 9.79 -0.46
N GLU A 227 -0.75 9.98 0.77
CA GLU A 227 -2.19 10.19 0.99
C GLU A 227 -2.70 11.46 0.32
N ARG A 228 -1.83 12.43 0.04
CA ARG A 228 -2.20 13.72 -0.57
C ARG A 228 -2.84 13.52 -1.94
N TYR A 229 -2.55 12.42 -2.63
CA TYR A 229 -3.19 12.09 -3.91
C TYR A 229 -4.66 11.70 -3.80
N PHE A 230 -5.15 11.29 -2.62
CA PHE A 230 -6.50 10.74 -2.48
C PHE A 230 -7.21 11.14 -1.19
N ALA A 231 -6.63 12.03 -0.38
CA ALA A 231 -7.18 12.49 0.90
C ALA A 231 -8.62 13.05 0.76
N GLU A 232 -8.90 13.78 -0.32
CA GLU A 232 -10.24 14.32 -0.59
C GLU A 232 -11.29 13.24 -0.90
N SER A 233 -10.86 12.05 -1.33
CA SER A 233 -11.72 10.89 -1.59
C SER A 233 -11.62 9.84 -0.49
N ALA A 234 -11.12 10.18 0.70
CA ALA A 234 -10.80 9.18 1.72
C ALA A 234 -11.99 8.27 2.09
N ALA A 235 -13.20 8.82 2.17
CA ALA A 235 -14.42 8.03 2.44
C ALA A 235 -14.70 6.99 1.33
N THR A 236 -14.59 7.39 0.06
CA THR A 236 -14.74 6.49 -1.09
C THR A 236 -13.67 5.39 -1.06
N ILE A 237 -12.41 5.77 -0.86
CA ILE A 237 -11.29 4.82 -0.85
C ILE A 237 -11.44 3.79 0.29
N ARG A 238 -11.84 4.23 1.49
CA ARG A 238 -12.11 3.31 2.61
C ARG A 238 -13.29 2.37 2.32
N ALA A 239 -14.33 2.86 1.63
CA ALA A 239 -15.47 2.04 1.25
C ALA A 239 -15.08 0.99 0.20
N ASP A 240 -14.27 1.38 -0.79
CA ASP A 240 -13.76 0.47 -1.83
C ASP A 240 -12.88 -0.63 -1.21
N PHE A 241 -12.10 -0.32 -0.18
CA PHE A 241 -11.24 -1.27 0.55
C PHE A 241 -11.92 -2.06 1.67
N ARG A 242 -13.25 -2.17 1.66
CA ARG A 242 -13.95 -3.17 2.48
C ARG A 242 -13.74 -4.56 1.89
N LEU A 243 -13.70 -5.60 2.72
CA LEU A 243 -13.53 -6.97 2.24
C LEU A 243 -14.68 -7.40 1.31
N ALA A 244 -14.33 -8.06 0.20
CA ALA A 244 -15.31 -8.66 -0.71
C ALA A 244 -15.99 -9.89 -0.11
N ALA A 245 -15.30 -10.59 0.80
CA ALA A 245 -15.79 -11.78 1.47
C ALA A 245 -15.63 -11.63 2.99
N PRO A 246 -16.58 -12.16 3.80
CA PRO A 246 -16.50 -12.07 5.25
C PRO A 246 -15.25 -12.76 5.81
N LEU A 247 -14.85 -12.36 7.02
CA LEU A 247 -13.81 -13.05 7.78
C LEU A 247 -14.23 -14.49 8.06
N ASP A 248 -13.26 -15.41 8.04
CA ASP A 248 -13.50 -16.75 8.57
C ASP A 248 -13.63 -16.73 10.10
N ALA A 249 -14.10 -17.83 10.69
CA ALA A 249 -14.39 -17.91 12.13
C ALA A 249 -13.18 -17.56 13.00
N ALA A 250 -11.96 -17.95 12.61
CA ALA A 250 -10.75 -17.67 13.38
C ALA A 250 -10.41 -16.18 13.35
N ARG A 251 -10.44 -15.54 12.16
CA ARG A 251 -10.21 -14.09 12.06
C ARG A 251 -11.34 -13.28 12.70
N ALA A 252 -12.58 -13.74 12.61
CA ALA A 252 -13.71 -13.10 13.29
C ALA A 252 -13.56 -13.13 14.81
N ALA A 253 -13.05 -14.24 15.37
CA ALA A 253 -12.74 -14.33 16.79
C ALA A 253 -11.61 -13.38 17.20
N THR A 254 -10.55 -13.26 16.39
CA THR A 254 -9.49 -12.28 16.62
C THR A 254 -10.01 -10.84 16.54
N LEU A 255 -10.85 -10.53 15.56
CA LEU A 255 -11.49 -9.22 15.44
C LEU A 255 -12.29 -8.88 16.70
N ALA A 256 -13.10 -9.82 17.20
CA ALA A 256 -13.85 -9.61 18.44
C ALA A 256 -12.96 -9.35 19.66
N GLN A 257 -11.77 -9.96 19.74
CA GLN A 257 -10.80 -9.65 20.80
C GLN A 257 -10.21 -8.24 20.67
N ILE A 258 -9.91 -7.82 19.43
CA ILE A 258 -9.40 -6.47 19.13
C ILE A 258 -10.43 -5.41 19.51
N GLU A 259 -11.69 -5.62 19.14
CA GLU A 259 -12.80 -4.67 19.43
C GLU A 259 -13.20 -4.65 20.90
N ALA A 260 -12.97 -5.73 21.65
CA ALA A 260 -13.31 -5.83 23.07
C ALA A 260 -12.20 -5.31 24.00
N SER A 261 -11.11 -4.75 23.47
CA SER A 261 -9.96 -4.29 24.27
C SER A 261 -9.42 -2.95 23.79
N THR A 262 -8.66 -2.28 24.66
CA THR A 262 -7.80 -1.14 24.29
C THR A 262 -6.66 -1.65 23.42
N SER A 263 -6.91 -1.86 22.13
CA SER A 263 -6.05 -2.67 21.26
C SER A 263 -4.99 -1.85 20.53
N VAL A 264 -3.78 -2.43 20.44
CA VAL A 264 -2.65 -1.83 19.72
C VAL A 264 -2.13 -2.83 18.70
N SER A 265 -2.28 -2.51 17.42
CA SER A 265 -1.69 -3.31 16.34
C SER A 265 -0.20 -3.00 16.21
N VAL A 266 0.63 -4.03 16.15
CA VAL A 266 2.07 -3.91 15.91
C VAL A 266 2.43 -4.77 14.72
N HIS A 267 2.88 -4.14 13.63
CA HIS A 267 3.33 -4.87 12.45
C HIS A 267 4.85 -4.92 12.38
N VAL A 268 5.40 -6.13 12.29
CA VAL A 268 6.83 -6.37 12.09
C VAL A 268 7.05 -6.95 10.70
N ARG A 269 7.75 -6.21 9.84
CA ARG A 269 8.11 -6.66 8.49
C ARG A 269 9.57 -7.08 8.44
N ARG A 270 9.85 -8.33 8.06
CA ARG A 270 11.21 -8.85 7.91
C ARG A 270 11.39 -9.68 6.64
N GLY A 271 10.57 -10.70 6.44
CA GLY A 271 10.68 -11.76 5.42
C GLY A 271 11.70 -11.52 4.29
N ASP A 272 11.23 -10.97 3.18
CA ASP A 272 12.06 -10.67 2.00
C ASP A 272 13.09 -9.55 2.25
N TYR A 273 12.82 -8.63 3.18
CA TYR A 273 13.73 -7.53 3.53
C TYR A 273 15.01 -8.01 4.20
N VAL A 274 14.99 -9.17 4.86
CA VAL A 274 16.17 -9.75 5.52
C VAL A 274 16.78 -10.87 4.67
N THR A 275 15.97 -11.62 3.93
CA THR A 275 16.45 -12.77 3.13
C THR A 275 17.01 -12.39 1.76
N ASN A 276 16.69 -11.20 1.24
CA ASN A 276 17.27 -10.68 0.00
C ASN A 276 18.21 -9.49 0.29
N PRO A 277 19.54 -9.65 0.11
CA PRO A 277 20.51 -8.57 0.36
C PRO A 277 20.24 -7.28 -0.43
N ALA A 278 19.69 -7.37 -1.64
CA ALA A 278 19.33 -6.20 -2.44
C ALA A 278 18.11 -5.47 -1.86
N ALA A 279 17.12 -6.22 -1.36
CA ALA A 279 15.97 -5.63 -0.66
C ALA A 279 16.40 -5.01 0.67
N ASN A 280 17.29 -5.67 1.42
CA ASN A 280 17.82 -5.16 2.69
C ASN A 280 18.56 -3.84 2.51
N ALA A 281 19.42 -3.74 1.50
CA ALA A 281 20.20 -2.54 1.22
C ALA A 281 19.33 -1.32 0.90
N ILE A 282 18.14 -1.53 0.32
CA ILE A 282 17.22 -0.46 -0.08
C ILE A 282 16.24 -0.14 1.04
N HIS A 283 15.52 -1.14 1.55
CA HIS A 283 14.45 -0.92 2.53
C HIS A 283 14.97 -0.85 3.95
N GLY A 284 15.93 -1.70 4.32
CA GLY A 284 16.29 -1.94 5.71
C GLY A 284 15.12 -2.48 6.54
N THR A 285 15.34 -2.60 7.84
CA THR A 285 14.34 -3.06 8.81
C THR A 285 14.41 -2.20 10.06
N CYS A 286 13.26 -1.99 10.71
CA CYS A 286 13.23 -1.34 12.01
C CYS A 286 13.93 -2.21 13.06
N SER A 287 14.73 -1.61 13.95
CA SER A 287 15.46 -2.35 14.98
C SER A 287 14.54 -2.78 16.13
N PRO A 288 14.92 -3.81 16.92
CA PRO A 288 14.18 -4.16 18.14
C PRO A 288 13.93 -2.96 19.07
N GLU A 289 14.95 -2.12 19.27
CA GLU A 289 14.88 -0.94 20.14
C GLU A 289 13.89 0.09 19.61
N TRP A 290 13.78 0.22 18.29
CA TRP A 290 12.77 1.07 17.68
C TRP A 290 11.36 0.55 17.97
N TYR A 291 11.11 -0.76 17.86
CA TYR A 291 9.80 -1.33 18.19
C TYR A 291 9.46 -1.14 19.67
N GLU A 292 10.42 -1.34 20.58
CA GLU A 292 10.22 -1.10 22.01
C GLU A 292 9.82 0.37 22.28
N ALA A 293 10.54 1.33 21.69
CA ALA A 293 10.22 2.75 21.82
C ALA A 293 8.88 3.13 21.18
N ALA A 294 8.56 2.56 20.01
CA ALA A 294 7.33 2.83 19.30
C ALA A 294 6.10 2.27 20.02
N ILE A 295 6.20 1.06 20.57
CA ILE A 295 5.15 0.46 21.40
C ILE A 295 4.95 1.32 22.65
N ALA A 296 6.02 1.67 23.37
CA ALA A 296 5.92 2.52 24.56
C ALA A 296 5.19 3.84 24.28
N ARG A 297 5.42 4.42 23.10
CA ARG A 297 4.74 5.65 22.67
C ARG A 297 3.30 5.43 22.22
N ALA A 298 3.02 4.32 21.55
CA ALA A 298 1.67 3.96 21.14
C ALA A 298 0.76 3.71 22.35
N VAL A 299 1.29 3.12 23.42
CA VAL A 299 0.52 2.79 24.63
C VAL A 299 0.41 3.92 25.66
N GLU A 300 1.10 5.04 25.45
CA GLU A 300 1.19 6.12 26.44
C GLU A 300 -0.19 6.70 26.79
N GLY A 301 -0.59 6.60 28.06
CA GLY A 301 -1.89 7.08 28.54
C GLY A 301 -3.09 6.18 28.17
N LEU A 302 -2.86 5.00 27.59
CA LEU A 302 -3.89 3.97 27.43
C LEU A 302 -4.03 3.15 28.70
N ALA A 303 -5.25 2.82 29.09
CA ALA A 303 -5.53 1.93 30.21
C ALA A 303 -5.54 0.47 29.72
N ASP A 304 -4.69 -0.37 30.34
CA ASP A 304 -4.57 -1.81 30.09
C ASP A 304 -4.54 -2.22 28.59
N PRO A 305 -3.56 -1.73 27.82
CA PRO A 305 -3.53 -1.96 26.38
C PRO A 305 -3.14 -3.40 26.02
N VAL A 306 -3.88 -4.00 25.09
CA VAL A 306 -3.59 -5.34 24.55
C VAL A 306 -2.89 -5.20 23.21
N ILE A 307 -1.70 -5.80 23.10
CA ILE A 307 -0.88 -5.73 21.89
C ILE A 307 -1.20 -6.92 20.99
N PHE A 308 -1.54 -6.63 19.73
CA PHE A 308 -1.76 -7.61 18.68
C PHE A 308 -0.62 -7.52 17.65
N VAL A 309 0.21 -8.56 17.60
CA VAL A 309 1.39 -8.61 16.72
C VAL A 309 1.06 -9.32 15.42
N PHE A 310 1.37 -8.66 14.30
CA PHE A 310 1.28 -9.17 12.94
C PHE A 310 2.69 -9.20 12.35
N SER A 311 3.14 -10.35 11.84
CA SER A 311 4.50 -10.48 11.30
C SER A 311 4.57 -11.54 10.21
N ASP A 312 5.45 -11.32 9.23
CA ASP A 312 5.87 -12.36 8.29
C ASP A 312 6.97 -13.28 8.84
N ASP A 313 7.46 -12.98 10.04
CA ASP A 313 8.42 -13.78 10.81
C ASP A 313 8.07 -13.74 12.32
N PRO A 314 7.01 -14.44 12.76
CA PRO A 314 6.57 -14.42 14.17
C PRO A 314 7.58 -15.07 15.11
N ALA A 315 8.36 -16.06 14.62
CA ALA A 315 9.40 -16.71 15.41
C ALA A 315 10.51 -15.72 15.80
N TRP A 316 10.97 -14.90 14.85
CA TRP A 316 11.94 -13.86 15.16
C TRP A 316 11.39 -12.84 16.15
N VAL A 317 10.12 -12.43 16.02
CA VAL A 317 9.53 -11.45 16.94
C VAL A 317 9.57 -11.98 18.39
N ARG A 318 9.14 -13.22 18.60
CA ARG A 318 9.15 -13.85 19.94
C ARG A 318 10.55 -13.95 20.53
N ALA A 319 11.57 -14.15 19.69
CA ALA A 319 12.95 -14.30 20.13
C ALA A 319 13.69 -12.98 20.35
N ASN A 320 13.26 -11.88 19.71
CA ASN A 320 14.05 -10.65 19.62
C ASN A 320 13.36 -9.40 20.16
N LEU A 321 12.02 -9.37 20.27
CA LEU A 321 11.30 -8.22 20.81
C LEU A 321 10.89 -8.46 22.27
N ARG A 322 11.13 -7.46 23.11
CA ARG A 322 10.64 -7.44 24.49
C ARG A 322 9.22 -6.88 24.50
N LEU A 323 8.25 -7.77 24.57
CA LEU A 323 6.83 -7.40 24.49
C LEU A 323 6.16 -7.59 25.87
N PRO A 324 5.20 -6.72 26.23
CA PRO A 324 4.40 -6.86 27.44
C PRO A 324 3.73 -8.24 27.56
N ALA A 325 3.52 -8.68 28.81
CA ALA A 325 2.71 -9.85 29.09
C ALA A 325 1.28 -9.65 28.55
N GLY A 326 0.66 -10.73 28.07
CA GLY A 326 -0.66 -10.65 27.44
C GLY A 326 -0.66 -10.25 25.95
N THR A 327 0.52 -10.07 25.33
CA THR A 327 0.64 -9.87 23.88
C THR A 327 0.02 -11.05 23.12
N VAL A 328 -0.89 -10.74 22.20
CA VAL A 328 -1.54 -11.69 21.30
C VAL A 328 -0.78 -11.70 19.97
N PHE A 329 -0.36 -12.88 19.53
CA PHE A 329 0.29 -13.05 18.22
C PHE A 329 -0.73 -13.55 17.21
N VAL A 330 -0.89 -12.80 16.12
CA VAL A 330 -1.74 -13.20 15.00
C VAL A 330 -0.85 -13.87 13.96
N ASP A 331 -0.82 -15.19 13.99
CA ASP A 331 0.06 -15.96 13.10
C ASP A 331 -0.36 -15.79 11.63
N PRO A 332 0.60 -15.58 10.71
CA PRO A 332 0.31 -15.40 9.30
C PRO A 332 -0.25 -16.71 8.71
N ARG A 333 -1.26 -16.59 7.85
CA ARG A 333 -1.92 -17.74 7.23
C ARG A 333 -1.56 -17.82 5.75
N PRO A 334 -1.14 -18.99 5.23
CA PRO A 334 -0.81 -19.18 3.83
C PRO A 334 -2.06 -19.37 2.97
N ASP A 335 -3.18 -18.72 3.32
CA ASP A 335 -4.45 -18.81 2.60
C ASP A 335 -4.62 -17.69 1.57
N GLY A 336 -3.64 -16.79 1.51
CA GLY A 336 -3.71 -15.67 0.61
C GLY A 336 -4.88 -14.74 0.93
N ARG A 337 -5.12 -14.45 2.20
CA ARG A 337 -6.11 -13.45 2.61
C ARG A 337 -5.48 -12.27 3.34
N ASP A 338 -4.36 -11.74 2.82
CA ASP A 338 -3.63 -10.62 3.41
C ASP A 338 -4.52 -9.40 3.70
N ALA A 339 -5.54 -9.12 2.88
CA ALA A 339 -6.49 -8.04 3.14
C ALA A 339 -7.35 -8.29 4.39
N ALA A 340 -7.61 -9.56 4.73
CA ALA A 340 -8.33 -9.92 5.94
C ALA A 340 -7.46 -9.62 7.18
N ASP A 341 -6.16 -9.93 7.13
CA ASP A 341 -5.22 -9.60 8.22
C ASP A 341 -5.04 -8.08 8.35
N MET A 342 -5.00 -7.35 7.23
CA MET A 342 -5.02 -5.88 7.23
C MET A 342 -6.28 -5.31 7.89
N THR A 343 -7.44 -5.94 7.69
CA THR A 343 -8.71 -5.51 8.32
C THR A 343 -8.66 -5.69 9.84
N LEU A 344 -8.05 -6.76 10.33
CA LEU A 344 -7.83 -6.94 11.78
C LEU A 344 -6.96 -5.83 12.35
N MET A 345 -5.87 -5.50 11.67
CA MET A 345 -4.98 -4.41 12.09
C MET A 345 -5.69 -3.04 12.10
N ALA A 346 -6.51 -2.77 11.08
CA ALA A 346 -7.25 -1.51 10.95
C ALA A 346 -8.33 -1.31 12.02
N ALA A 347 -8.77 -2.38 12.69
CA ALA A 347 -9.73 -2.31 13.79
C ALA A 347 -9.11 -1.91 15.14
N ALA A 348 -7.79 -2.04 15.30
CA ALA A 348 -7.11 -1.71 16.55
C ALA A 348 -7.13 -0.20 16.86
N GLU A 349 -7.14 0.22 18.12
CA GLU A 349 -7.21 1.64 18.52
C GLU A 349 -5.94 2.45 18.28
N ALA A 350 -4.79 1.79 18.30
CA ALA A 350 -3.50 2.38 17.96
C ALA A 350 -2.67 1.45 17.07
N HIS A 351 -1.69 2.02 16.38
CA HIS A 351 -0.91 1.33 15.37
C HIS A 351 0.58 1.64 15.49
N VAL A 352 1.41 0.61 15.51
CA VAL A 352 2.85 0.67 15.28
C VAL A 352 3.12 0.01 13.95
N ILE A 353 3.58 0.80 12.97
CA ILE A 353 3.77 0.33 11.59
C ILE A 353 5.25 0.20 11.27
N ALA A 354 5.63 -0.85 10.53
CA ALA A 354 6.96 -0.94 9.94
C ALA A 354 7.10 -0.02 8.72
N ASN A 355 8.29 0.05 8.14
CA ASN A 355 8.58 0.62 6.82
C ASN A 355 7.98 -0.23 5.67
N SER A 356 6.68 -0.46 5.74
CA SER A 356 5.91 -1.32 4.84
C SER A 356 4.61 -0.65 4.44
N THR A 357 4.31 -0.62 3.14
CA THR A 357 3.04 -0.09 2.63
C THR A 357 1.85 -0.92 3.08
N PHE A 358 2.04 -2.18 3.45
CA PHE A 358 0.98 -3.02 4.03
C PHE A 358 0.50 -2.46 5.37
N SER A 359 1.42 -2.23 6.32
CA SER A 359 1.06 -1.65 7.61
C SER A 359 0.68 -0.17 7.52
N TRP A 360 1.23 0.55 6.53
CA TRP A 360 0.76 1.91 6.22
C TRP A 360 -0.73 1.90 5.89
N TRP A 361 -1.19 1.02 5.00
CA TRP A 361 -2.61 0.94 4.64
C TRP A 361 -3.47 0.43 5.78
N ALA A 362 -3.02 -0.55 6.56
CA ALA A 362 -3.73 -1.00 7.75
C ALA A 362 -4.04 0.16 8.71
N ALA A 363 -3.04 0.99 9.04
CA ALA A 363 -3.23 2.16 9.91
C ALA A 363 -4.01 3.28 9.22
N TRP A 364 -3.82 3.49 7.90
CA TRP A 364 -4.58 4.50 7.17
C TRP A 364 -6.06 4.14 7.09
N LEU A 365 -6.42 2.86 7.00
CA LEU A 365 -7.81 2.36 6.93
C LEU A 365 -8.60 2.54 8.23
N ASP A 366 -7.97 2.82 9.36
CA ASP A 366 -8.64 3.31 10.55
C ASP A 366 -9.30 4.67 10.26
N PRO A 367 -10.65 4.78 10.33
CA PRO A 367 -11.37 6.01 10.00
C PRO A 367 -11.26 7.09 11.08
N ARG A 368 -10.73 6.78 12.27
CA ARG A 368 -10.63 7.73 13.38
C ARG A 368 -9.62 8.83 13.03
N PRO A 369 -10.02 10.11 13.09
CA PRO A 369 -9.12 11.22 12.77
C PRO A 369 -7.99 11.37 13.80
N ASP A 370 -8.22 10.89 15.01
CA ASP A 370 -7.32 10.87 16.16
C ASP A 370 -6.64 9.50 16.37
N ALA A 371 -6.74 8.59 15.40
CA ALA A 371 -6.04 7.31 15.40
C ALA A 371 -4.55 7.51 15.69
N ARG A 372 -4.07 6.85 16.75
CA ARG A 372 -2.68 6.98 17.16
C ARG A 372 -1.82 6.05 16.32
N VAL A 373 -1.01 6.63 15.43
CA VAL A 373 -0.10 5.87 14.58
C VAL A 373 1.35 6.30 14.84
N VAL A 374 2.20 5.32 15.12
CA VAL A 374 3.64 5.47 15.24
C VAL A 374 4.32 4.79 14.06
N ALA A 375 5.07 5.57 13.28
CA ALA A 375 5.76 5.16 12.07
C ALA A 375 7.26 5.45 12.16
N PRO A 376 8.12 4.73 11.39
CA PRO A 376 9.54 5.00 11.41
C PRO A 376 9.85 6.34 10.73
N ALA A 377 10.74 7.13 11.34
CA ALA A 377 11.23 8.36 10.74
C ALA A 377 11.99 8.10 9.44
N ARG A 378 12.73 6.98 9.38
CA ARG A 378 13.47 6.53 8.21
C ARG A 378 12.75 5.37 7.52
N TRP A 379 12.27 5.60 6.31
CA TRP A 379 11.55 4.58 5.53
C TRP A 379 12.47 3.68 4.69
N PHE A 380 13.54 4.24 4.12
CA PHE A 380 14.52 3.51 3.31
C PHE A 380 15.91 3.56 3.95
N ALA A 381 16.62 2.43 3.89
CA ALA A 381 18.02 2.34 4.30
C ALA A 381 18.98 2.85 3.20
N GLY A 382 18.64 2.66 1.92
CA GLY A 382 19.46 3.06 0.78
C GLY A 382 18.75 4.02 -0.17
N ALA A 383 19.55 4.93 -0.75
CA ALA A 383 19.16 6.05 -1.63
C ALA A 383 18.37 7.19 -0.98
N ASP A 384 18.68 8.43 -1.41
CA ASP A 384 18.00 9.68 -1.04
C ASP A 384 16.63 9.79 -1.71
N HIS A 385 15.72 8.87 -1.39
CA HIS A 385 14.31 9.06 -1.70
C HIS A 385 13.72 10.07 -0.71
N ASP A 386 13.29 11.22 -1.24
CA ASP A 386 12.56 12.21 -0.47
C ASP A 386 11.16 11.68 -0.12
N THR A 387 11.03 11.10 1.08
CA THR A 387 9.81 10.49 1.61
C THR A 387 8.99 11.46 2.48
N SER A 388 9.22 12.77 2.33
CA SER A 388 8.53 13.80 3.13
C SER A 388 7.01 13.72 3.06
N ASP A 389 6.46 13.32 1.91
CA ASP A 389 5.00 13.21 1.68
C ASP A 389 4.44 11.79 1.87
N LEU A 390 5.27 10.81 2.25
CA LEU A 390 4.87 9.40 2.39
C LEU A 390 4.06 9.16 3.66
N ILE A 391 4.57 9.66 4.79
CA ILE A 391 3.94 9.49 6.09
C ILE A 391 2.98 10.65 6.31
N PRO A 392 1.68 10.38 6.54
CA PRO A 392 0.71 11.39 6.93
C PRO A 392 1.22 12.31 8.04
N ALA A 393 1.06 13.62 7.88
CA ALA A 393 1.56 14.60 8.85
C ALA A 393 0.97 14.44 10.26
N ARG A 394 -0.21 13.80 10.35
CA ARG A 394 -0.88 13.48 11.62
C ARG A 394 -0.26 12.30 12.38
N TRP A 395 0.62 11.52 11.74
CA TRP A 395 1.26 10.36 12.38
C TRP A 395 2.55 10.75 13.07
N LEU A 396 2.81 10.10 14.21
CA LEU A 396 4.06 10.29 14.92
C LEU A 396 5.18 9.53 14.22
N ARG A 397 6.30 10.19 13.99
CA ARG A 397 7.52 9.59 13.43
C ARG A 397 8.60 9.47 14.50
N LEU A 398 9.16 8.27 14.65
CA LEU A 398 10.25 7.98 15.59
C LEU A 398 11.51 7.52 14.87
#